data_AF-A0A8X6PN98-F1
#
_entry.id   AF-A0A8X6PN98-F1
#
_cell.length_a   1.000
_cell.length_b   1.000
_cell.length_c   1.000
_cell.angle_alpha   90.00
_cell.angle_beta   90.00
_cell.angle_gamma   90.00
#
_symmetry.space_group_name_H-M   'P 1'
#
loop_
_entity.id
_entity.type
_entity.pdbx_description
1 polymer ?
#
loop_
_entity_poly.entity_id
_entity_poly.type
_entity_poly.pdbx_seq_one_letter_code
_entity_poly.pdbx_strand_id
1 'polypeptide(L)'
;MCGAAEILGELDLGCPSAAMGSYLYLIDSAFKLLNSPDKEVANLALAQLTRTVRYRIQRDPTNHDLASFMSGSMEADFNSSTNARQNTWTQARKASSRIGVTWSFADGIPSVQKNDVQLRPHMRKRVMKNLPKLLRYYEVQELLEFRAQGKVMGLCSVGQGEFPFSDKWEIHSLC
;
A
#
# COMPACT_ATOMS: atom_id res chain seq x y z
N MET A 1 18.32 9.53 23.72
CA MET A 1 16.90 9.12 23.68
C MET A 1 16.13 10.18 22.92
N CYS A 2 16.21 10.12 21.59
CA CYS A 2 15.49 10.91 20.58
C CYS A 2 15.04 9.86 19.55
N GLY A 3 13.94 9.94 18.82
CA GLY A 3 12.86 10.90 18.71
C GLY A 3 11.85 10.24 17.77
N ALA A 4 10.72 9.79 18.32
CA ALA A 4 9.67 9.09 17.55
C ALA A 4 8.30 9.77 17.68
N ALA A 5 8.27 11.02 18.15
CA ALA A 5 7.03 11.76 18.39
C ALA A 5 6.75 12.87 17.36
N GLU A 6 7.57 13.01 16.32
CA GLU A 6 7.55 14.19 15.45
C GLU A 6 7.24 13.87 13.97
N ILE A 7 6.26 13.00 13.69
CA ILE A 7 5.65 12.90 12.35
C ILE A 7 4.13 12.61 12.43
N LEU A 8 3.42 13.26 13.35
CA LEU A 8 1.94 13.29 13.33
C LEU A 8 1.43 14.74 13.40
N GLY A 9 2.17 15.66 12.80
CA GLY A 9 1.69 17.00 12.49
C GLY A 9 1.04 17.01 11.11
N GLU A 10 -0.23 17.42 11.08
CA GLU A 10 -1.03 17.75 9.89
C GLU A 10 -1.53 16.57 9.05
N LEU A 11 -2.68 16.03 9.45
CA LEU A 11 -3.83 16.00 8.55
C LEU A 11 -5.13 16.00 9.38
N ASP A 12 -5.80 17.14 9.38
CA ASP A 12 -7.11 17.34 9.99
C ASP A 12 -8.21 16.71 9.12
N LEU A 13 -9.25 16.21 9.79
CA LEU A 13 -10.60 15.86 9.30
C LEU A 13 -10.76 14.67 8.32
N GLY A 14 -10.91 13.49 8.91
CA GLY A 14 -11.58 12.34 8.28
C GLY A 14 -11.08 11.03 8.88
N CYS A 15 -11.98 10.20 9.40
CA CYS A 15 -11.69 8.90 9.99
C CYS A 15 -10.50 8.18 9.29
N PRO A 16 -9.48 7.69 10.02
CA PRO A 16 -8.27 7.08 9.43
C PRO A 16 -8.60 5.95 8.43
N SER A 17 -9.74 5.27 8.60
CA SER A 17 -10.28 4.28 7.67
C SER A 17 -10.64 4.82 6.28
N ALA A 18 -11.20 6.03 6.19
CA ALA A 18 -11.59 6.63 4.91
C ALA A 18 -10.36 7.11 4.11
N ALA A 19 -9.40 7.73 4.80
CA ALA A 19 -8.11 8.11 4.21
C ALA A 19 -7.36 6.87 3.69
N MET A 20 -7.31 5.79 4.47
CA MET A 20 -6.73 4.50 4.07
C MET A 20 -7.37 3.96 2.78
N GLY A 21 -8.71 3.98 2.68
CA GLY A 21 -9.44 3.54 1.48
C GLY A 21 -9.06 4.33 0.23
N SER A 22 -8.88 5.65 0.36
CA SER A 22 -8.46 6.52 -0.75
C SER A 22 -7.04 6.21 -1.23
N TYR A 23 -6.10 5.98 -0.31
CA TYR A 23 -4.72 5.61 -0.64
C TYR A 23 -4.66 4.24 -1.32
N LEU A 24 -5.45 3.28 -0.84
CA LEU A 24 -5.57 1.95 -1.46
C LEU A 24 -6.08 2.03 -2.90
N TYR A 25 -7.05 2.89 -3.18
CA TYR A 25 -7.55 3.12 -4.54
C TYR A 25 -6.48 3.72 -5.46
N LEU A 26 -5.65 4.64 -4.97
CA LEU A 26 -4.55 5.21 -5.75
C LEU A 26 -3.49 4.15 -6.11
N ILE A 27 -3.17 3.25 -5.18
CA ILE A 27 -2.25 2.13 -5.42
C ILE A 27 -2.87 1.14 -6.41
N ASP A 28 -4.13 0.77 -6.22
CA ASP A 28 -4.84 -0.19 -7.07
C ASP A 28 -5.01 0.31 -8.50
N SER A 29 -5.38 1.59 -8.68
CA SER A 29 -5.49 2.21 -10.00
C SER A 29 -4.14 2.25 -10.73
N ALA A 30 -3.07 2.67 -10.06
CA ALA A 30 -1.71 2.63 -10.62
C ALA A 30 -1.29 1.20 -11.00
N PHE A 31 -1.54 0.22 -10.13
CA PHE A 31 -1.23 -1.18 -10.38
C PHE A 31 -2.01 -1.73 -11.58
N LYS A 32 -3.29 -1.35 -11.72
CA LYS A 32 -4.15 -1.75 -12.84
C LYS A 32 -3.75 -1.14 -14.17
N LEU A 33 -3.29 0.12 -14.16
CA LEU A 33 -2.82 0.80 -15.36
C LEU A 33 -1.54 0.16 -15.90
N LEU A 34 -0.57 -0.11 -15.01
CA LEU A 34 0.67 -0.76 -15.41
C LEU A 34 0.47 -2.23 -15.82
N ASN A 35 -0.47 -2.93 -15.17
CA ASN A 35 -0.87 -4.30 -15.51
C ASN A 35 -2.20 -4.34 -16.28
N SER A 36 -2.36 -3.44 -17.25
CA SER A 36 -3.54 -3.44 -18.11
C SER A 36 -3.52 -4.66 -19.04
N PRO A 37 -4.68 -5.30 -19.32
CA PRO A 37 -4.75 -6.33 -20.36
C PRO A 37 -4.46 -5.77 -21.76
N ASP A 38 -4.72 -4.48 -21.95
CA ASP A 38 -4.34 -3.74 -23.15
C ASP A 38 -2.87 -3.31 -23.05
N LYS A 39 -2.05 -3.86 -23.95
CA LYS A 39 -0.61 -3.60 -24.01
C LYS A 39 -0.29 -2.14 -24.34
N GLU A 40 -1.09 -1.48 -25.17
CA GLU A 40 -0.84 -0.08 -25.53
C GLU A 40 -1.06 0.83 -24.32
N VAL A 41 -2.12 0.57 -23.54
CA VAL A 41 -2.38 1.29 -22.30
C VAL A 41 -1.28 1.04 -21.27
N ALA A 42 -0.82 -0.20 -21.12
CA ALA A 42 0.27 -0.54 -20.21
C ALA A 42 1.58 0.15 -20.61
N ASN A 43 1.93 0.13 -21.91
CA ASN A 43 3.11 0.78 -22.46
C ASN A 43 3.05 2.30 -22.27
N LEU A 44 1.91 2.92 -22.55
CA LEU A 44 1.69 4.34 -22.34
C LEU A 44 1.82 4.72 -20.86
N ALA A 45 1.24 3.92 -19.96
CA ALA A 45 1.34 4.14 -18.52
C ALA A 45 2.80 4.05 -18.04
N LEU A 46 3.54 3.04 -18.50
CA LEU A 46 4.96 2.87 -18.19
C LEU A 46 5.80 4.03 -18.75
N ALA A 47 5.51 4.49 -19.96
CA ALA A 47 6.18 5.66 -20.54
C ALA A 47 5.90 6.95 -19.74
N GLN A 48 4.67 7.16 -19.26
CA GLN A 48 4.32 8.29 -18.40
C GLN A 48 5.00 8.24 -17.03
N LEU A 49 5.09 7.04 -16.43
CA LEU A 49 5.82 6.83 -15.19
C LEU A 49 7.31 7.15 -15.41
N THR A 50 7.93 6.56 -16.44
CA THR A 50 9.33 6.78 -16.82
C THR A 50 9.62 8.26 -17.03
N ARG A 51 8.74 8.99 -17.73
CA ARG A 51 8.87 10.45 -17.92
C ARG A 51 8.81 11.21 -16.61
N THR A 52 7.92 10.81 -15.69
CA THR A 52 7.79 11.43 -14.36
C THR A 52 9.05 11.23 -13.53
N VAL A 53 9.61 10.01 -13.54
CA VAL A 53 10.84 9.67 -12.81
C VAL A 53 12.05 10.35 -13.42
N ARG A 54 12.20 10.32 -14.75
CA ARG A 54 13.24 11.02 -15.50
C ARG A 54 13.26 12.51 -15.22
N TYR A 55 12.09 13.14 -15.12
CA TYR A 55 12.00 14.56 -14.77
C TYR A 55 12.54 14.86 -13.36
N ARG A 56 12.41 13.92 -12.42
CA ARG A 56 12.85 14.10 -11.03
C ARG A 56 14.32 13.79 -10.84
N ILE A 57 14.80 12.65 -11.32
CA ILE A 57 16.21 12.23 -11.16
C ILE A 57 17.12 12.92 -12.20
N GLN A 58 16.56 13.56 -13.24
CA GLN A 58 17.31 14.18 -14.35
C GLN A 58 18.27 13.22 -15.10
N ARG A 59 18.04 11.91 -15.00
CA ARG A 59 18.75 10.86 -15.75
C ARG A 59 17.76 9.85 -16.32
N ASP A 60 18.25 8.96 -17.19
CA ASP A 60 17.42 7.86 -17.68
C ASP A 60 17.17 6.85 -16.54
N PRO A 61 15.91 6.55 -16.20
CA PRO A 61 15.57 5.76 -15.03
C PRO A 61 15.68 4.26 -15.31
N THR A 62 16.34 3.54 -14.41
CA THR A 62 16.37 2.07 -14.42
C THR A 62 15.11 1.48 -13.79
N ASN A 63 14.84 0.19 -14.00
CA ASN A 63 13.73 -0.51 -13.33
C ASN A 63 13.81 -0.40 -11.80
N HIS A 64 15.02 -0.36 -11.23
CA HIS A 64 15.24 -0.14 -9.80
C HIS A 64 14.79 1.28 -9.38
N ASP A 65 15.08 2.30 -10.19
CA ASP A 65 14.68 3.67 -9.90
C ASP A 65 13.16 3.84 -9.96
N LEU A 66 12.49 3.15 -10.89
CA LEU A 66 11.02 3.11 -10.96
C LEU A 66 10.42 2.44 -9.70
N ALA A 67 11.03 1.33 -9.26
CA ALA A 67 10.64 0.60 -8.05
C ALA A 67 10.80 1.47 -6.79
N SER A 68 11.98 2.07 -6.61
CA SER A 68 12.31 2.96 -5.50
C SER A 68 11.38 4.18 -5.47
N PHE A 69 11.14 4.78 -6.63
CA PHE A 69 10.21 5.91 -6.76
C PHE A 69 8.79 5.54 -6.34
N MET A 70 8.24 4.43 -6.84
CA MET A 70 6.86 4.00 -6.54
C MET A 70 6.68 3.54 -5.09
N SER A 71 7.73 2.93 -4.50
CA SER A 71 7.75 2.55 -3.08
C SER A 71 7.77 3.75 -2.13
N GLY A 72 8.01 4.96 -2.65
CA GLY A 72 8.04 6.15 -1.83
C GLY A 72 9.36 6.38 -1.12
N SER A 73 10.48 5.86 -1.65
CA SER A 73 11.81 6.12 -1.10
C SER A 73 12.08 7.62 -1.00
N MET A 74 12.54 8.06 0.17
CA MET A 74 12.92 9.45 0.48
C MET A 74 14.33 9.81 -0.01
N GLU A 75 14.89 9.08 -0.98
CA GLU A 75 16.18 9.46 -1.56
C GLU A 75 16.15 10.91 -2.06
N ALA A 76 17.23 11.65 -1.76
CA ALA A 76 17.35 13.09 -1.99
C ALA A 76 17.06 13.47 -3.45
N ASP A 77 17.37 12.57 -4.38
CA ASP A 77 17.14 12.69 -5.83
C ASP A 77 15.67 12.87 -6.21
N PHE A 78 14.74 12.43 -5.35
CA PHE A 78 13.30 12.55 -5.62
C PHE A 78 12.66 13.78 -4.96
N ASN A 79 13.38 14.44 -4.05
CA ASN A 79 12.89 15.50 -3.20
C ASN A 79 13.08 16.88 -3.86
N SER A 80 12.52 17.06 -5.06
CA SER A 80 12.46 18.39 -5.66
C SER A 80 11.41 19.24 -4.92
N SER A 81 11.90 20.19 -4.12
CA SER A 81 11.19 21.10 -3.19
C SER A 81 10.05 21.96 -3.77
N THR A 82 9.76 21.89 -5.07
CA THR A 82 8.82 22.80 -5.71
C THR A 82 7.66 21.99 -6.23
N ASN A 83 6.44 22.15 -5.66
CA ASN A 83 5.08 21.89 -6.21
C ASN A 83 4.99 21.14 -7.58
N ALA A 84 5.75 20.06 -7.76
CA ALA A 84 6.07 19.54 -9.07
C ALA A 84 4.98 18.56 -9.44
N ARG A 85 3.97 19.10 -10.15
CA ARG A 85 2.88 18.42 -10.83
C ARG A 85 2.36 17.20 -10.05
N GLN A 86 1.29 17.41 -9.28
CA GLN A 86 0.50 16.30 -8.77
C GLN A 86 -0.06 15.51 -9.96
N ASN A 87 0.51 14.34 -10.20
CA ASN A 87 0.05 13.38 -11.19
C ASN A 87 -0.27 12.03 -10.49
N THR A 88 -0.96 11.14 -11.20
CA THR A 88 -1.38 9.83 -10.67
C THR A 88 -0.21 9.06 -10.02
N TRP A 89 0.99 9.13 -10.60
CA TRP A 89 2.18 8.45 -10.09
C TRP A 89 2.73 9.06 -8.80
N THR A 90 2.75 10.39 -8.69
CA THR A 90 3.15 11.08 -7.45
C THR A 90 2.15 10.86 -6.32
N GLN A 91 0.86 10.74 -6.63
CA GLN A 91 -0.18 10.41 -5.65
C GLN A 91 -0.08 8.93 -5.23
N ALA A 92 0.13 8.01 -6.18
CA ALA A 92 0.38 6.60 -5.89
C ALA A 92 1.65 6.37 -5.07
N ARG A 93 2.72 7.13 -5.34
CA ARG A 93 3.96 7.17 -4.53
C ARG A 93 3.66 7.59 -3.09
N LYS A 94 2.94 8.72 -2.90
CA LYS A 94 2.57 9.21 -1.56
C LYS A 94 1.71 8.18 -0.81
N ALA A 95 0.76 7.57 -1.49
CA ALA A 95 -0.07 6.51 -0.94
C ALA A 95 0.77 5.27 -0.55
N SER A 96 1.71 4.85 -1.41
CA SER A 96 2.59 3.72 -1.14
C SER A 96 3.52 3.97 0.06
N SER A 97 4.06 5.18 0.18
CA SER A 97 4.85 5.61 1.34
C SER A 97 4.03 5.56 2.64
N ARG A 98 2.79 6.08 2.63
CA ARG A 98 1.90 6.08 3.80
C ARG A 98 1.44 4.69 4.22
N ILE A 99 1.17 3.80 3.26
CA ILE A 99 0.74 2.43 3.53
C ILE A 99 1.94 1.50 3.82
N GLY A 100 3.16 1.89 3.45
CA GLY A 100 4.36 1.06 3.56
C GLY A 100 4.35 -0.10 2.56
N VAL A 101 4.06 0.19 1.30
CA VAL A 101 4.01 -0.79 0.21
C VAL A 101 5.28 -0.72 -0.62
N THR A 102 5.90 -1.87 -0.88
CA THR A 102 7.10 -1.96 -1.72
C THR A 102 6.73 -2.38 -3.13
N TRP A 103 7.24 -1.66 -4.12
CA TRP A 103 7.10 -1.98 -5.53
C TRP A 103 8.37 -2.65 -6.05
N SER A 104 8.20 -3.56 -6.98
CA SER A 104 9.29 -4.24 -7.70
C SER A 104 8.95 -4.29 -9.18
N PHE A 105 9.97 -4.12 -10.02
CA PHE A 105 9.82 -4.19 -11.48
C PHE A 105 10.78 -5.26 -11.99
N ALA A 106 10.24 -6.36 -12.49
CA ALA A 106 10.99 -7.42 -13.16
C ALA A 106 10.69 -7.33 -14.66
N ASP A 107 11.68 -6.98 -15.48
CA ASP A 107 11.54 -6.84 -16.93
C ASP A 107 10.34 -5.97 -17.37
N GLY A 108 10.11 -4.86 -16.66
CA GLY A 108 8.99 -3.95 -16.92
C GLY A 108 7.63 -4.42 -16.38
N ILE A 109 7.56 -5.58 -15.74
CA ILE A 109 6.36 -6.09 -15.07
C ILE A 109 6.36 -5.62 -13.62
N PRO A 110 5.37 -4.80 -13.20
CA PRO A 110 5.28 -4.34 -11.81
C PRO A 110 4.61 -5.38 -10.91
N SER A 111 5.24 -5.65 -9.79
CA SER A 111 4.68 -6.37 -8.64
C SER A 111 4.68 -5.51 -7.39
N VAL A 112 3.69 -5.74 -6.54
CA VAL A 112 3.49 -5.01 -5.29
C VAL A 112 3.63 -5.98 -4.13
N GLN A 113 4.42 -5.63 -3.11
CA GLN A 113 4.62 -6.43 -1.91
C GLN A 113 4.29 -5.63 -0.66
N LYS A 114 3.61 -6.26 0.28
CA LYS A 114 3.42 -5.77 1.64
C LYS A 114 3.53 -6.95 2.60
N ASN A 115 4.49 -6.89 3.52
CA ASN A 115 4.81 -7.97 4.45
C ASN A 115 4.99 -9.30 3.66
N ASP A 116 4.24 -10.34 3.99
CA ASP A 116 4.31 -11.66 3.35
C ASP A 116 3.49 -11.78 2.05
N VAL A 117 2.71 -10.75 1.67
CA VAL A 117 1.80 -10.83 0.53
C VAL A 117 2.39 -10.11 -0.68
N GLN A 118 2.71 -10.91 -1.71
CA GLN A 118 3.10 -10.44 -3.03
C GLN A 118 1.91 -10.46 -4.00
N LEU A 119 1.53 -9.29 -4.50
CA LEU A 119 0.53 -9.09 -5.53
C LEU A 119 1.19 -9.04 -6.91
N ARG A 120 0.97 -10.11 -7.67
CA ARG A 120 1.41 -10.25 -9.06
C ARG A 120 0.32 -9.77 -10.05
N PRO A 121 0.67 -9.51 -11.32
CA PRO A 121 -0.29 -9.00 -12.33
C PRO A 121 -1.58 -9.81 -12.45
N HIS A 122 -1.50 -11.15 -12.39
CA HIS A 122 -2.67 -12.03 -12.45
C HIS A 122 -3.63 -11.87 -11.25
N MET A 123 -3.14 -11.33 -10.12
CA MET A 123 -3.91 -11.07 -8.91
C MET A 123 -4.54 -9.67 -8.88
N ARG A 124 -4.56 -8.94 -10.00
CA ARG A 124 -5.08 -7.57 -10.12
C ARG A 124 -6.49 -7.34 -9.56
N LYS A 125 -7.37 -8.34 -9.61
CA LYS A 125 -8.73 -8.26 -9.03
C LYS A 125 -8.76 -8.42 -7.50
N ARG A 126 -7.66 -8.88 -6.91
CA ARG A 126 -7.54 -9.20 -5.47
C ARG A 126 -6.94 -8.07 -4.65
N VAL A 127 -6.33 -7.05 -5.27
CA VAL A 127 -5.69 -5.92 -4.56
C VAL A 127 -6.66 -5.26 -3.59
N MET A 128 -7.81 -4.77 -4.09
CA MET A 128 -8.86 -4.15 -3.25
C MET A 128 -9.59 -5.13 -2.30
N LYS A 129 -9.41 -6.44 -2.45
CA LYS A 129 -10.02 -7.44 -1.54
C LYS A 129 -9.08 -7.87 -0.41
N ASN A 130 -7.80 -8.05 -0.73
CA ASN A 130 -6.80 -8.60 0.19
C ASN A 130 -6.11 -7.49 0.99
N LEU A 131 -5.71 -6.40 0.33
CA LEU A 131 -4.89 -5.35 0.94
C LEU A 131 -5.60 -4.64 2.12
N PRO A 132 -6.91 -4.30 2.05
CA PRO A 132 -7.63 -3.76 3.20
C PRO A 132 -7.83 -4.77 4.34
N LYS A 133 -7.96 -6.07 4.04
CA LYS A 133 -8.10 -7.11 5.07
C LYS A 133 -6.80 -7.27 5.85
N LEU A 134 -5.66 -7.27 5.15
CA LEU A 134 -4.34 -7.37 5.75
C LEU A 134 -4.04 -6.15 6.63
N LEU A 135 -4.30 -4.94 6.13
CA LEU A 135 -4.10 -3.72 6.92
C LEU A 135 -4.88 -3.75 8.23
N ARG A 136 -6.18 -4.09 8.16
CA ARG A 136 -7.01 -4.22 9.37
C ARG A 136 -6.51 -5.31 10.32
N TYR A 137 -6.01 -6.43 9.79
CA TYR A 137 -5.45 -7.48 10.63
C TYR A 137 -4.24 -6.99 11.41
N TYR A 138 -3.29 -6.32 10.76
CA TYR A 138 -2.10 -5.79 11.44
C TYR A 138 -2.45 -4.66 12.42
N GLU A 139 -3.37 -3.76 12.07
CA GLU A 139 -3.88 -2.75 12.99
C GLU A 139 -4.48 -3.40 14.25
N VAL A 140 -5.28 -4.46 14.10
CA VAL A 140 -5.85 -5.19 15.23
C VAL A 140 -4.76 -5.89 16.06
N GLN A 141 -3.76 -6.49 15.44
CA GLN A 141 -2.64 -7.11 16.16
C GLN A 141 -1.85 -6.07 16.98
N GLU A 142 -1.50 -4.94 16.37
CA GLU A 142 -0.81 -3.84 17.05
C GLU A 142 -1.64 -3.30 18.23
N LEU A 143 -2.95 -3.13 18.04
CA LEU A 143 -3.86 -2.74 19.11
C LEU A 143 -3.88 -3.77 20.23
N LEU A 144 -3.95 -5.07 19.93
CA LEU A 144 -3.96 -6.16 20.92
C LEU A 144 -2.64 -6.24 21.71
N GLU A 145 -1.51 -5.94 21.07
CA GLU A 145 -0.19 -5.88 21.72
C GLU A 145 -0.02 -4.65 22.63
N PHE A 146 -0.86 -3.62 22.44
CA PHE A 146 -0.81 -2.39 23.21
C PHE A 146 -1.28 -2.61 24.66
N ARG A 147 -0.32 -2.79 25.58
CA ARG A 147 -0.53 -3.05 27.02
C ARG A 147 -1.35 -1.99 27.78
N ALA A 148 -1.56 -0.81 27.20
CA ALA A 148 -2.33 0.29 27.78
C ALA A 148 -3.81 0.31 27.35
N GLN A 149 -4.35 -0.80 26.82
CA GLN A 149 -5.81 -0.91 26.70
C GLN A 149 -6.41 -0.88 28.10
N GLY A 150 -7.03 0.25 28.44
CA GLY A 150 -7.72 0.45 29.70
C GLY A 150 -8.62 -0.76 29.99
N LYS A 151 -8.57 -1.23 31.24
CA LYS A 151 -9.31 -2.40 31.73
C LYS A 151 -10.79 -2.24 31.37
N VAL A 152 -11.25 -2.94 30.33
CA VAL A 152 -12.67 -2.95 29.96
C VAL A 152 -13.41 -3.69 31.07
N MET A 153 -14.29 -2.98 31.78
CA MET A 153 -15.20 -3.58 32.75
C MET A 153 -16.10 -4.59 32.03
N GLY A 154 -15.92 -5.87 32.35
CA GLY A 154 -16.75 -6.94 31.82
C GLY A 154 -18.17 -6.85 32.38
N LEU A 155 -19.08 -6.27 31.60
CA LEU A 155 -20.50 -6.61 31.68
C LEU A 155 -21.14 -6.49 30.30
N CYS A 156 -20.92 -7.50 29.46
CA CYS A 156 -21.83 -7.78 28.35
C CYS A 156 -22.69 -8.97 28.78
N SER A 157 -23.99 -8.74 29.00
CA SER A 157 -24.97 -9.79 29.17
C SER A 157 -24.95 -10.71 27.95
N VAL A 158 -24.92 -12.02 28.20
CA VAL A 158 -24.98 -13.07 27.17
C VAL A 158 -26.28 -12.93 26.38
N GLY A 159 -26.20 -12.30 25.20
CA GLY A 159 -27.22 -12.38 24.17
C GLY A 159 -26.72 -13.30 23.07
N GLN A 160 -27.25 -14.52 23.02
CA GLN A 160 -26.95 -15.49 21.97
C GLN A 160 -27.27 -14.89 20.60
N GLY A 161 -26.21 -14.63 19.82
CA GLY A 161 -26.28 -14.30 18.40
C GLY A 161 -25.16 -15.06 17.71
N GLU A 162 -25.51 -16.23 17.20
CA GLU A 162 -24.62 -17.15 16.49
C GLU A 162 -23.95 -16.45 15.29
N PHE A 163 -22.62 -16.38 15.29
CA PHE A 163 -21.84 -16.19 14.07
C PHE A 163 -21.36 -17.56 13.60
N PRO A 164 -21.79 -18.08 12.43
CA PRO A 164 -21.25 -19.33 11.92
C PRO A 164 -19.86 -19.07 11.33
N PHE A 165 -18.83 -19.17 12.18
CA PHE A 165 -17.46 -19.40 11.73
C PHE A 165 -17.34 -20.92 11.48
N SER A 166 -17.69 -21.37 10.28
CA SER A 166 -17.45 -22.77 9.91
C SER A 166 -15.96 -22.96 9.64
N ASP A 167 -15.31 -23.62 10.58
CA ASP A 167 -14.02 -24.27 10.42
C ASP A 167 -13.95 -25.08 9.13
N LYS A 168 -12.85 -24.89 8.38
CA LYS A 168 -12.13 -25.88 7.55
C LYS A 168 -11.05 -25.17 6.74
N TRP A 169 -9.88 -25.01 7.36
CA TRP A 169 -8.63 -25.07 6.62
C TRP A 169 -7.81 -26.20 7.28
N GLU A 170 -8.00 -27.43 6.82
CA GLU A 170 -7.03 -28.48 7.14
C GLU A 170 -5.83 -28.26 6.22
N ILE A 171 -4.68 -27.92 6.82
CA ILE A 171 -3.39 -27.94 6.16
C ILE A 171 -3.00 -29.41 6.01
N HIS A 172 -3.31 -30.01 4.86
CA HIS A 172 -2.64 -31.25 4.47
C HIS A 172 -1.29 -30.91 3.86
N SER A 173 -0.27 -30.90 4.71
CA SER A 173 1.10 -31.16 4.30
C SER A 173 1.78 -31.94 5.41
N LEU A 174 2.01 -33.23 5.17
CA LEU A 174 3.23 -33.96 5.53
C LEU A 174 3.23 -35.32 4.82
N CYS A 175 4.39 -35.64 4.26
CA CYS A 175 4.79 -37.00 3.90
C CYS A 175 4.74 -37.93 5.11
#